data_AF-A0A544YMS8-F1
#
_entry.id   AF-A0A544YMS8-F1
#
_cell.length_a   1.000
_cell.length_b   1.000
_cell.length_c   1.000
_cell.angle_alpha   90.00
_cell.angle_beta   90.00
_cell.angle_gamma   90.00
#
_symmetry.space_group_name_H-M   'P 1'
#
loop_
_entity.id
_entity.type
_entity.pdbx_description
1 polymer ?
#
loop_
_entity_poly.entity_id
_entity_poly.type
_entity_poly.pdbx_seq_one_letter_code
_entity_poly.pdbx_strand_id
1 'polypeptide(L)'
;MTTDDERDALARELLRLSLPELVDVLRRVLPAHAEQGTVPSTLALAEVSRPPGGDSSSAQPFIEAVAWPDRDHYDGGFGPNPANYEQGSCPGCGLKVTSTAKRAFCPLCGTLCRLT
;
A
#
# COMPACT_ATOMS: atom_id res chain seq x y z
N MET A 1 -15.00 7.08 -21.95
CA MET A 1 -13.53 7.12 -21.80
C MET A 1 -13.18 8.51 -21.32
N THR A 2 -12.38 8.64 -20.27
CA THR A 2 -11.93 9.96 -19.81
C THR A 2 -10.91 10.55 -20.79
N THR A 3 -10.88 11.86 -20.94
CA THR A 3 -9.87 12.57 -21.75
C THR A 3 -8.52 12.61 -21.01
N ASP A 4 -7.44 12.95 -21.70
CA ASP A 4 -6.13 13.17 -21.04
C ASP A 4 -6.19 14.32 -20.03
N ASP A 5 -6.91 15.40 -20.33
CA ASP A 5 -7.09 16.53 -19.41
C ASP A 5 -7.80 16.12 -18.12
N GLU A 6 -8.81 15.24 -18.21
CA GLU A 6 -9.51 14.69 -17.05
C GLU A 6 -8.60 13.78 -16.21
N ARG A 7 -7.76 12.97 -16.87
CA ARG A 7 -6.74 12.14 -16.18
C ARG A 7 -5.73 13.01 -15.43
N ASP A 8 -5.24 14.07 -16.06
CA ASP A 8 -4.28 15.00 -15.47
C ASP A 8 -4.89 15.78 -14.30
N ALA A 9 -6.15 16.19 -14.42
CA ALA A 9 -6.87 16.82 -13.32
C ALA A 9 -6.99 15.87 -12.12
N LEU A 10 -7.38 14.62 -12.34
CA LEU A 10 -7.43 13.61 -11.29
C LEU A 10 -6.06 13.37 -10.66
N ALA A 11 -5.00 13.27 -11.46
CA ALA A 11 -3.64 13.09 -10.95
C ALA A 11 -3.23 14.25 -10.03
N ARG A 12 -3.57 15.50 -10.39
CA ARG A 12 -3.33 16.68 -9.52
C ARG A 12 -4.11 16.61 -8.22
N GLU A 13 -5.36 16.14 -8.22
CA GLU A 13 -6.12 15.95 -6.98
C GLU A 13 -5.50 14.86 -6.09
N LEU A 14 -5.11 13.72 -6.68
CA LEU A 14 -4.48 12.63 -5.94
C LEU A 14 -3.13 13.05 -5.33
N LEU A 15 -2.36 13.89 -6.02
CA LEU A 15 -1.09 14.43 -5.53
C LEU A 15 -1.24 15.41 -4.36
N ARG A 16 -2.44 15.94 -4.10
CA ARG A 16 -2.71 16.80 -2.93
C ARG A 16 -2.96 15.99 -1.66
N LEU A 17 -3.24 14.71 -1.80
CA LEU A 17 -3.43 13.81 -0.66
C LEU A 17 -2.08 13.54 0.01
N SER A 18 -2.09 13.47 1.34
CA SER A 18 -1.00 12.82 2.07
C SER A 18 -0.92 11.35 1.67
N LEU A 19 0.25 10.72 1.86
CA LEU A 19 0.40 9.32 1.50
C LEU A 19 -0.63 8.39 2.21
N PRO A 20 -0.92 8.53 3.52
CA PRO A 20 -1.94 7.71 4.17
C PRO A 20 -3.33 7.89 3.58
N GLU A 21 -3.69 9.10 3.16
CA GLU A 21 -4.96 9.37 2.47
C GLU A 21 -5.00 8.72 1.08
N LEU A 22 -3.90 8.83 0.32
CA LEU A 22 -3.77 8.16 -0.97
C LEU A 22 -3.87 6.64 -0.83
N VAL A 23 -3.19 6.06 0.16
CA VAL A 23 -3.27 4.62 0.49
C VAL A 23 -4.70 4.21 0.85
N ASP A 24 -5.43 5.03 1.62
CA ASP A 24 -6.82 4.77 1.98
C ASP A 24 -7.77 4.83 0.78
N VAL A 25 -7.56 5.78 -0.14
CA VAL A 25 -8.30 5.84 -1.41
C VAL A 25 -8.03 4.57 -2.23
N LEU A 26 -6.75 4.22 -2.40
CA LEU A 26 -6.35 3.08 -3.23
C LEU A 26 -6.74 1.73 -2.63
N ARG A 27 -6.82 1.61 -1.31
CA ARG A 27 -7.38 0.44 -0.61
C ARG A 27 -8.80 0.11 -1.09
N ARG A 28 -9.61 1.13 -1.42
CA ARG A 28 -10.99 0.94 -1.90
C ARG A 28 -11.05 0.65 -3.40
N VAL A 29 -10.14 1.24 -4.16
CA VAL A 29 -10.13 1.19 -5.62
C VAL A 29 -9.48 -0.10 -6.14
N LEU A 30 -8.28 -0.44 -5.66
CA LEU A 30 -7.49 -1.53 -6.24
C LEU A 30 -8.18 -2.90 -6.16
N PRO A 31 -8.76 -3.33 -5.03
CA PRO A 31 -9.45 -4.62 -4.97
C PRO A 31 -10.67 -4.69 -5.90
N ALA A 32 -11.34 -3.56 -6.17
CA ALA A 32 -12.49 -3.51 -7.08
C ALA A 32 -12.09 -3.68 -8.56
N HIS A 33 -10.82 -3.42 -8.89
CA HIS A 33 -10.25 -3.65 -10.22
C HIS A 33 -9.54 -5.01 -10.35
N ALA A 34 -9.49 -5.81 -9.28
CA ALA A 34 -8.93 -7.15 -9.38
C ALA A 34 -9.81 -8.02 -10.28
N GLU A 35 -9.24 -8.48 -11.39
CA GLU A 35 -9.94 -9.41 -12.27
C GLU A 35 -10.10 -10.78 -11.60
N GLN A 36 -11.26 -11.40 -11.80
CA GLN A 36 -11.48 -12.80 -11.43
C GLN A 36 -10.80 -13.70 -12.47
N GLY A 37 -9.48 -13.82 -12.37
CA GLY A 37 -8.71 -14.81 -13.12
C GLY A 37 -8.96 -16.23 -12.63
N THR A 38 -8.35 -17.21 -13.29
CA THR A 38 -8.36 -18.63 -12.86
C THR A 38 -7.70 -18.84 -11.50
N VAL A 39 -6.83 -17.92 -11.08
CA VAL A 39 -6.24 -17.87 -9.74
C VAL A 39 -6.76 -16.61 -9.05
N PRO A 40 -7.30 -16.70 -7.82
CA PRO A 40 -7.68 -15.52 -7.05
C PRO A 40 -6.46 -14.62 -6.87
N SER A 41 -6.57 -13.39 -7.35
CA SER A 41 -5.54 -12.36 -7.15
C SER A 41 -6.21 -11.06 -6.70
N THR A 42 -5.45 -10.23 -6.00
CA THR A 42 -5.88 -8.88 -5.63
C THR A 42 -4.82 -7.89 -6.07
N LEU A 43 -5.26 -6.71 -6.51
CA LEU A 43 -4.34 -5.60 -6.73
C LEU A 43 -4.04 -4.96 -5.38
N ALA A 44 -2.76 -4.67 -5.14
CA ALA A 44 -2.27 -4.03 -3.93
C ALA A 44 -1.17 -3.05 -4.27
N LEU A 45 -0.95 -2.09 -3.38
CA LEU A 45 0.22 -1.21 -3.45
C LEU A 45 1.46 -1.95 -2.97
N ALA A 46 2.61 -1.64 -3.56
CA ALA A 46 3.91 -2.12 -3.10
C ALA A 46 4.93 -0.98 -3.11
N GLU A 47 5.77 -0.98 -2.08
CA GLU A 47 6.99 -0.18 -2.02
C GLU A 47 8.14 -0.97 -2.66
N VAL A 48 8.93 -0.30 -3.49
CA VAL A 48 10.07 -0.88 -4.19
C VAL A 48 11.33 -0.11 -3.81
N SER A 49 12.27 -0.78 -3.16
CA SER A 49 13.52 -0.17 -2.70
C SER A 49 14.74 -0.87 -3.31
N ARG A 50 15.83 -0.11 -3.48
CA ARG A 50 17.11 -0.60 -4.01
C ARG A 50 18.19 -0.48 -2.94
N PRO A 51 19.05 -1.50 -2.77
CA PRO A 51 20.15 -1.40 -1.82
C PRO A 51 21.14 -0.30 -2.24
N PRO A 52 21.60 0.56 -1.32
CA PRO A 52 22.61 1.55 -1.64
C PRO A 52 23.97 0.85 -1.91
N GLY A 53 24.60 1.16 -3.04
CA GLY A 53 25.97 0.75 -3.35
C GLY A 53 26.17 -0.52 -4.19
N GLY A 54 25.13 -1.06 -4.82
CA GLY A 54 25.27 -2.18 -5.76
C GLY A 54 25.61 -1.71 -7.19
N ASP A 55 26.69 -2.23 -7.78
CA ASP A 55 26.97 -2.07 -9.21
C ASP A 55 25.75 -2.52 -10.05
N SER A 56 25.33 -1.60 -10.91
CA SER A 56 23.96 -1.44 -11.44
C SER A 56 23.49 -2.47 -12.47
N SER A 57 23.60 -3.79 -12.23
CA SER A 57 22.99 -4.76 -13.17
C SER A 57 22.36 -6.03 -12.59
N SER A 58 22.54 -6.37 -11.31
CA SER A 58 22.12 -7.70 -10.81
C SER A 58 21.37 -7.75 -9.47
N ALA A 59 21.34 -6.68 -8.66
CA ALA A 59 20.59 -6.71 -7.41
C ALA A 59 19.08 -6.55 -7.67
N GLN A 60 18.31 -7.60 -7.38
CA GLN A 60 16.84 -7.51 -7.45
C GLN A 60 16.33 -6.47 -6.45
N PRO A 61 15.35 -5.63 -6.83
CA PRO A 61 14.77 -4.68 -5.90
C PRO A 61 14.02 -5.42 -4.79
N PHE A 62 14.02 -4.85 -3.58
CA PHE A 62 13.16 -5.32 -2.50
C PHE A 62 11.75 -4.80 -2.74
N ILE A 63 10.76 -5.69 -2.66
CA ILE A 63 9.35 -5.36 -2.87
C ILE A 63 8.60 -5.74 -1.61
N GLU A 64 7.92 -4.77 -1.01
CA GLU A 64 7.10 -4.94 0.19
C GLU A 64 5.69 -4.42 -0.08
N ALA A 65 4.66 -5.18 0.30
CA ALA A 65 3.29 -4.70 0.09
C ALA A 65 2.94 -3.61 1.10
N VAL A 66 2.22 -2.57 0.67
CA VAL A 66 1.78 -1.50 1.57
C VAL A 66 0.55 -1.97 2.33
N ALA A 67 0.64 -2.07 3.65
CA ALA A 67 -0.46 -2.49 4.52
C ALA A 67 -1.51 -1.39 4.69
N TRP A 68 -2.77 -1.80 4.78
CA TRP A 68 -3.95 -0.95 4.87
C TRP A 68 -4.19 -0.45 6.30
N PRO A 69 -4.20 0.87 6.57
CA PRO A 69 -4.38 1.39 7.93
C PRO A 69 -5.65 0.87 8.62
N ASP A 70 -5.57 0.55 9.91
CA ASP A 70 -6.72 0.15 10.74
C ASP A 70 -7.56 1.38 11.12
N ARG A 71 -8.44 1.81 10.21
CA ARG A 71 -9.30 2.99 10.36
C ARG A 71 -10.21 2.89 11.57
N ASP A 72 -10.71 1.69 11.89
CA ASP A 72 -11.62 1.47 13.01
C ASP A 72 -10.89 1.68 14.34
N HIS A 73 -9.62 1.31 14.42
CA HIS A 73 -8.78 1.59 15.58
C HIS A 73 -8.45 3.08 15.75
N TYR A 74 -8.43 3.85 14.66
CA TYR A 74 -8.04 5.26 14.66
C TYR A 74 -9.23 6.23 14.57
N ASP A 75 -10.46 5.79 14.87
CA ASP A 75 -11.68 6.62 14.79
C ASP A 75 -11.85 7.32 13.42
N GLY A 76 -11.47 6.63 12.35
CA GLY A 76 -11.47 7.22 11.01
C GLY A 76 -10.31 8.19 10.75
N GLY A 77 -9.22 8.10 11.50
CA GLY A 77 -7.95 8.78 11.25
C GLY A 77 -6.86 7.81 10.78
N PHE A 78 -5.60 8.22 10.97
CA PHE A 78 -4.40 7.44 10.65
C PHE A 78 -3.44 7.31 11.84
N GLY A 79 -3.88 7.71 13.03
CA GLY A 79 -3.07 7.75 14.25
C GLY A 79 -2.20 9.01 14.37
N PRO A 80 -1.44 9.14 15.47
CA PRO A 80 -0.72 10.37 15.83
C PRO A 80 0.54 10.63 14.99
N ASN A 81 1.05 9.64 14.27
CA ASN A 81 2.26 9.76 13.44
C ASN A 81 2.03 9.15 12.04
N PRO A 82 1.11 9.73 11.24
CA PRO A 82 0.90 9.31 9.87
C PRO A 82 2.20 9.46 9.07
N ALA A 83 2.50 8.48 8.20
CA ALA A 83 3.71 8.44 7.36
C ALA A 83 5.04 8.11 8.06
N ASN A 84 5.01 7.64 9.32
CA ASN A 84 6.11 6.83 9.83
C ASN A 84 5.98 5.43 9.25
N TYR A 85 6.99 5.02 8.48
CA TYR A 85 7.04 3.70 7.88
C TYR A 85 7.53 2.68 8.90
N GLU A 86 6.70 1.69 9.17
CA GLU A 86 7.10 0.50 9.92
C GLU A 86 7.04 -0.71 8.97
N GLN A 87 8.12 -1.48 8.94
CA GLN A 87 8.18 -2.73 8.20
C GLN A 87 7.62 -3.88 9.04
N GLY A 88 7.31 -4.99 8.40
CA GLY A 88 6.80 -6.14 9.13
C GLY A 88 6.43 -7.31 8.25
N SER A 89 5.59 -8.18 8.80
CA SER A 89 5.03 -9.29 8.05
C SER A 89 3.60 -9.60 8.47
N CYS A 90 2.83 -10.10 7.51
CA CYS A 90 1.53 -10.65 7.78
C CYS A 90 1.67 -12.03 8.44
N PRO A 91 1.12 -12.26 9.65
CA PRO A 91 1.16 -13.58 10.28
C PRO A 91 0.22 -14.59 9.60
N GLY A 92 -0.75 -14.13 8.79
CA GLY A 92 -1.70 -15.00 8.08
C GLY A 92 -1.13 -15.61 6.80
N CYS A 93 -0.49 -14.80 5.95
CA CYS A 93 0.03 -15.25 4.65
C CYS A 93 1.56 -15.11 4.48
N GLY A 94 2.27 -14.61 5.49
CA GLY A 94 3.73 -14.43 5.45
C GLY A 94 4.24 -13.25 4.61
N LEU A 95 3.34 -12.50 3.96
CA LEU A 95 3.69 -11.37 3.10
C LEU A 95 4.51 -10.31 3.86
N LYS A 96 5.64 -9.90 3.28
CA LYS A 96 6.42 -8.75 3.76
C LYS A 96 5.67 -7.47 3.47
N VAL A 97 5.58 -6.59 4.46
CA VAL A 97 4.81 -5.37 4.37
C VAL A 97 5.56 -4.17 4.90
N THR A 98 5.24 -3.02 4.33
CA THR A 98 5.52 -1.69 4.86
C THR A 98 4.19 -1.06 5.27
N SER A 99 4.16 -0.17 6.25
CA SER A 99 2.94 0.52 6.63
C SER A 99 3.19 1.96 7.01
N THR A 100 2.29 2.85 6.60
CA THR A 100 2.27 4.26 6.99
C THR A 100 1.57 4.51 8.33
N ALA A 101 1.19 3.45 9.05
CA ALA A 101 0.50 3.49 10.32
C ALA A 101 0.99 2.36 11.23
N LYS A 102 0.93 2.55 12.55
CA LYS A 102 1.39 1.54 13.54
C LYS A 102 0.50 0.31 13.64
N ARG A 103 -0.70 0.39 13.07
CA ARG A 103 -1.68 -0.69 13.07
C ARG A 103 -2.35 -0.74 11.71
N ALA A 104 -2.12 -1.85 11.01
CA ALA A 104 -2.56 -2.02 9.62
C ALA A 104 -2.86 -3.48 9.30
N PHE A 105 -3.75 -3.67 8.34
CA PHE A 105 -4.18 -4.96 7.81
C PHE A 105 -3.41 -5.32 6.55
N CYS A 106 -3.16 -6.62 6.37
CA CYS A 106 -2.56 -7.16 5.17
C CYS A 106 -3.46 -6.89 3.96
N PRO A 107 -2.92 -6.34 2.86
CA PRO A 107 -3.72 -6.02 1.68
C PRO A 107 -4.19 -7.27 0.93
N LEU A 108 -3.59 -8.43 1.20
CA LEU A 108 -3.92 -9.69 0.55
C LEU A 108 -4.98 -10.50 1.32
N CYS A 109 -4.77 -10.74 2.61
CA CYS A 109 -5.63 -11.64 3.39
C CYS A 109 -6.43 -10.95 4.51
N GLY A 110 -6.31 -9.63 4.66
CA GLY A 110 -7.03 -8.85 5.67
C GLY A 110 -6.60 -9.09 7.12
N THR A 111 -5.62 -9.97 7.36
CA THR A 111 -5.10 -10.23 8.72
C THR A 111 -4.30 -9.03 9.23
N LEU A 112 -4.45 -8.70 10.52
CA LEU A 112 -3.66 -7.66 11.17
C LEU A 112 -2.16 -7.98 11.12
N CYS A 113 -1.36 -7.06 10.58
CA CYS A 113 0.08 -7.24 10.42
C CYS A 113 0.84 -7.11 11.74
N ARG A 114 1.98 -7.79 11.84
CA ARG A 114 2.98 -7.56 12.89
C ARG A 114 4.03 -6.60 12.35
N LEU A 115 3.93 -5.35 12.75
CA LEU A 115 4.85 -4.26 12.40
C LEU A 115 5.94 -4.13 13.47
N THR A 116 7.11 -3.63 13.09
CA THR A 116 8.30 -3.50 13.94
C THR A 116 8.81 -2.07 14.01
#